data_AF-R5Z9G9-F1
#
_entry.id   AF-R5Z9G9-F1
#
_cell.length_a   1.000
_cell.length_b   1.000
_cell.length_c   1.000
_cell.angle_alpha   90.00
_cell.angle_beta   90.00
_cell.angle_gamma   90.00
#
_symmetry.space_group_name_H-M   'P 1'
#
loop_
_entity.id
_entity.type
_entity.pdbx_description
1 polymer ?
#
loop_
_entity_poly.entity_id
_entity_poly.type
_entity_poly.pdbx_seq_one_letter_code
_entity_poly.pdbx_strand_id
1 'polypeptide(L)'
;MSTKIEVNAMGDACPLPVVKTLKALKRLDGEGAVVTSVDNETAVKNISKMAQEKGCTASVEKVSDAEWHVTVATSGAVAVADPEQDGAAFCDASAGKGKLVISVYTDCMGRGDDELGHKLMKAFIFAVTQQEELPATMLFYNGGAKLTVEGSPVLDDLKGLAEQGVEILTCGTCLDHYGIKDQLAVGEVTNMYVIVEKMEQAVRVVRP
;
A
#
# COMPACT_ATOMS: atom_id res chain seq x y z
N MET A 1 -13.77 30.60 -3.60
CA MET A 1 -14.69 29.46 -3.70
C MET A 1 -13.85 28.23 -3.43
N SER A 2 -14.06 27.54 -2.32
CA SER A 2 -13.25 26.37 -1.96
C SER A 2 -13.51 25.26 -3.00
N THR A 3 -12.43 24.72 -3.57
CA THR A 3 -12.51 23.73 -4.66
C THR A 3 -13.11 22.43 -4.13
N LYS A 4 -14.14 21.89 -4.80
CA LYS A 4 -14.82 20.64 -4.41
C LYS A 4 -14.61 19.57 -5.47
N ILE A 5 -14.13 18.38 -5.08
CA ILE A 5 -14.00 17.20 -5.94
C ILE A 5 -14.96 16.11 -5.45
N GLU A 6 -15.68 15.47 -6.36
CA GLU A 6 -16.57 14.36 -6.04
C GLU A 6 -15.98 13.03 -6.51
N VAL A 7 -16.09 12.00 -5.66
CA VAL A 7 -15.52 10.66 -5.88
C VAL A 7 -16.60 9.63 -5.61
N ASN A 8 -16.85 8.76 -6.59
CA ASN A 8 -17.72 7.60 -6.41
C ASN A 8 -16.89 6.35 -6.07
N ALA A 9 -17.13 5.79 -4.88
CA ALA A 9 -16.54 4.55 -4.39
C ALA A 9 -17.61 3.55 -3.92
N MET A 10 -18.82 3.64 -4.45
CA MET A 10 -19.89 2.66 -4.21
C MET A 10 -19.49 1.30 -4.81
N GLY A 11 -19.70 0.22 -4.08
CA GLY A 11 -19.32 -1.15 -4.47
C GLY A 11 -17.83 -1.46 -4.36
N ASP A 12 -16.99 -0.48 -4.02
CA ASP A 12 -15.55 -0.70 -3.89
C ASP A 12 -15.21 -1.41 -2.57
N ALA A 13 -14.49 -2.52 -2.67
CA ALA A 13 -13.92 -3.18 -1.50
C ALA A 13 -12.75 -2.35 -0.91
N CYS A 14 -12.56 -2.45 0.41
CA CYS A 14 -11.39 -1.88 1.08
C CYS A 14 -10.09 -2.43 0.42
N PRO A 15 -9.07 -1.59 0.14
CA PRO A 15 -8.89 -0.19 0.57
C PRO A 15 -9.28 0.88 -0.46
N LEU A 16 -9.95 0.52 -1.56
CA LEU A 16 -10.21 1.43 -2.69
C LEU A 16 -10.91 2.75 -2.32
N PRO A 17 -11.95 2.79 -1.46
CA PRO A 17 -12.59 4.05 -1.10
C PRO A 17 -11.62 5.07 -0.47
N VAL A 18 -10.72 4.60 0.40
CA VAL A 18 -9.70 5.44 1.07
C VAL A 18 -8.71 5.97 0.04
N VAL A 19 -8.24 5.10 -0.85
CA VAL A 19 -7.26 5.42 -1.89
C VAL A 19 -7.80 6.47 -2.86
N LYS A 20 -9.04 6.29 -3.36
CA LYS A 20 -9.68 7.24 -4.26
C LYS A 20 -9.86 8.61 -3.60
N THR A 21 -10.26 8.63 -2.33
CA THR A 21 -10.39 9.86 -1.54
C THR A 21 -9.05 10.58 -1.42
N LEU A 22 -7.98 9.86 -1.03
CA LEU A 22 -6.65 10.45 -0.87
C LEU A 22 -6.09 11.00 -2.18
N LYS A 23 -6.26 10.27 -3.30
CA LYS A 23 -5.84 10.75 -4.63
C LYS A 23 -6.58 12.02 -5.05
N ALA A 24 -7.87 12.13 -4.73
CA ALA A 24 -8.63 13.33 -5.00
C ALA A 24 -8.17 14.50 -4.11
N LEU A 25 -7.88 14.26 -2.84
CA LEU A 25 -7.36 15.29 -1.92
C LEU A 25 -6.04 15.86 -2.42
N LYS A 26 -5.15 15.02 -2.97
CA LYS A 26 -3.87 15.46 -3.57
C LYS A 26 -4.02 16.32 -4.81
N ARG A 27 -5.16 16.25 -5.51
CA ARG A 27 -5.44 17.11 -6.67
C ARG A 27 -5.91 18.50 -6.25
N LEU A 28 -6.21 18.71 -4.97
CA LEU A 28 -6.49 20.04 -4.42
C LEU A 28 -5.16 20.75 -4.19
N ASP A 29 -4.92 21.82 -4.94
CA ASP A 29 -3.77 22.71 -4.78
C ASP A 29 -4.09 23.83 -3.76
N GLY A 30 -4.37 23.43 -2.52
CA GLY A 30 -4.77 24.34 -1.44
C GLY A 30 -6.09 23.98 -0.76
N GLU A 31 -6.79 24.99 -0.24
CA GLU A 31 -8.06 24.80 0.47
C GLU A 31 -9.13 24.18 -0.45
N GLY A 32 -9.75 23.10 0.03
CA GLY A 32 -10.80 22.43 -0.71
C GLY A 32 -11.40 21.25 0.05
N ALA A 33 -12.34 20.56 -0.60
CA ALA A 33 -13.00 19.40 -0.05
C ALA A 33 -13.19 18.29 -1.09
N VAL A 34 -13.05 17.05 -0.65
CA VAL A 34 -13.42 15.85 -1.41
C VAL A 34 -14.67 15.25 -0.80
N VAL A 35 -15.71 15.02 -1.60
CA VAL A 35 -16.89 14.26 -1.19
C VAL A 35 -16.84 12.88 -1.81
N THR A 36 -16.79 11.85 -0.97
CA THR A 36 -16.72 10.46 -1.41
C THR A 36 -18.01 9.72 -1.07
N SER A 37 -18.70 9.22 -2.09
CA SER A 37 -19.89 8.38 -1.94
C SER A 37 -19.49 6.92 -1.70
N VAL A 38 -20.00 6.33 -0.62
CA VAL A 38 -19.73 4.94 -0.19
C VAL A 38 -21.01 4.25 0.28
N ASP A 39 -21.02 2.92 0.24
CA ASP A 39 -22.21 2.09 0.47
C ASP A 39 -22.18 1.29 1.78
N ASN A 40 -21.18 1.54 2.64
CA ASN A 40 -21.04 0.83 3.91
C ASN A 40 -20.36 1.67 5.00
N GLU A 41 -20.73 1.41 6.25
CA GLU A 41 -20.19 2.14 7.41
C GLU A 41 -18.68 1.93 7.64
N THR A 42 -18.12 0.80 7.20
CA THR A 42 -16.69 0.53 7.34
C THR A 42 -15.87 1.49 6.48
N ALA A 43 -16.31 1.73 5.23
CA ALA A 43 -15.69 2.73 4.36
C ALA A 43 -15.78 4.14 4.97
N VAL A 44 -16.93 4.50 5.57
CA VAL A 44 -17.10 5.76 6.31
C VAL A 44 -16.07 5.91 7.43
N LYS A 45 -15.92 4.88 8.27
CA LYS A 45 -14.96 4.87 9.40
C LYS A 45 -13.52 4.95 8.91
N ASN A 46 -13.16 4.20 7.87
CA ASN A 46 -11.80 4.17 7.33
C ASN A 46 -11.40 5.50 6.66
N ILE A 47 -12.30 6.11 5.87
CA ILE A 47 -12.04 7.42 5.26
C ILE A 47 -11.93 8.50 6.34
N SER A 48 -12.83 8.50 7.34
CA SER A 48 -12.80 9.46 8.44
C SER A 48 -11.51 9.35 9.27
N LYS A 49 -11.04 8.12 9.55
CA LYS A 49 -9.78 7.88 10.24
C LYS A 49 -8.58 8.36 9.42
N MET A 50 -8.54 8.03 8.12
CA MET A 50 -7.48 8.49 7.20
C MET A 50 -7.41 10.02 7.15
N ALA A 51 -8.57 10.70 7.10
CA ALA A 51 -8.62 12.16 7.10
C ALA A 51 -7.95 12.74 8.37
N GLN A 52 -8.27 12.20 9.55
CA GLN A 52 -7.65 12.63 10.81
C GLN A 52 -6.14 12.40 10.83
N GLU A 53 -5.67 11.23 10.38
CA GLU A 53 -4.24 10.90 10.28
C GLU A 53 -3.48 11.84 9.33
N LYS A 54 -4.18 12.39 8.33
CA LYS A 54 -3.65 13.39 7.38
C LYS A 54 -3.91 14.84 7.78
N GLY A 55 -4.35 15.08 9.02
CA GLY A 55 -4.62 16.43 9.53
C GLY A 55 -5.80 17.15 8.87
N CYS A 56 -6.65 16.41 8.14
CA CYS A 56 -7.85 16.92 7.48
C CYS A 56 -9.08 16.81 8.40
N THR A 57 -10.11 17.60 8.12
CA THR A 57 -11.40 17.50 8.81
C THR A 57 -12.35 16.63 8.01
N ALA A 58 -13.00 15.64 8.64
CA ALA A 58 -14.01 14.80 8.01
C ALA A 58 -15.41 15.05 8.60
N SER A 59 -16.43 15.11 7.74
CA SER A 59 -17.84 15.08 8.10
C SER A 59 -18.58 14.02 7.28
N VAL A 60 -19.68 13.50 7.83
CA VAL A 60 -20.44 12.39 7.24
C VAL A 60 -21.89 12.78 7.14
N GLU A 61 -22.47 12.55 5.96
CA GLU A 61 -23.90 12.65 5.72
C GLU A 61 -24.44 11.27 5.30
N LYS A 62 -25.47 10.77 5.99
CA LYS A 62 -26.18 9.55 5.59
C LYS A 62 -27.32 9.96 4.66
N VAL A 63 -27.19 9.62 3.38
CA VAL A 63 -28.17 9.98 2.32
C VAL A 63 -29.31 8.96 2.28
N SER A 64 -28.99 7.67 2.46
CA SER A 64 -29.97 6.59 2.57
C SER A 64 -29.40 5.42 3.39
N ASP A 65 -30.14 4.34 3.54
CA ASP A 65 -29.62 3.12 4.18
C ASP A 65 -28.52 2.41 3.39
N ALA A 66 -28.37 2.73 2.10
CA ALA A 66 -27.36 2.16 1.23
C ALA A 66 -26.30 3.18 0.77
N GLU A 67 -26.35 4.42 1.24
CA GLU A 67 -25.48 5.49 0.73
C GLU A 67 -25.10 6.51 1.80
N TRP A 68 -23.80 6.77 1.91
CA TRP A 68 -23.19 7.80 2.74
C TRP A 68 -22.27 8.67 1.91
N HIS A 69 -22.25 9.97 2.20
CA HIS A 69 -21.30 10.92 1.64
C HIS A 69 -20.32 11.34 2.74
N VAL A 70 -19.04 11.01 2.54
CA VAL A 70 -17.96 11.43 3.45
C VAL A 70 -17.26 12.63 2.84
N THR A 71 -17.39 13.79 3.47
CA THR A 71 -16.71 15.02 3.06
C THR A 71 -15.41 15.17 3.85
N VAL A 72 -14.27 15.16 3.14
CA VAL A 72 -12.96 15.44 3.72
C VAL A 72 -12.48 16.80 3.24
N ALA A 73 -12.33 17.75 4.15
CA ALA A 73 -11.87 19.11 3.89
C ALA A 73 -10.44 19.33 4.37
N THR A 74 -9.66 20.06 3.57
CA THR A 74 -8.30 20.50 3.90
C THR A 74 -8.24 22.04 3.87
N SER A 75 -7.60 22.65 4.86
CA SER A 75 -7.42 24.11 4.98
C SER A 75 -6.15 24.63 4.32
N GLY A 76 -5.34 23.74 3.76
CA GLY A 76 -4.14 24.03 2.97
C GLY A 76 -3.85 22.89 2.01
N ALA A 77 -2.77 22.99 1.22
CA ALA A 77 -2.29 21.82 0.49
C ALA A 77 -2.08 20.68 1.50
N VAL A 78 -2.54 19.47 1.18
CA VAL A 78 -2.28 18.29 2.02
C VAL A 78 -0.78 18.03 1.94
N ALA A 79 -0.04 18.68 2.82
CA ALA A 79 1.40 18.55 2.91
C ALA A 79 1.69 17.12 3.37
N VAL A 80 2.36 16.38 2.50
CA VAL A 80 3.32 15.39 2.98
C VAL A 80 4.40 16.20 3.70
N ALA A 81 4.87 15.74 4.84
CA ALA A 81 6.10 16.27 5.40
C ALA A 81 7.18 16.12 4.32
N ASP A 82 7.59 17.24 3.73
CA ASP A 82 8.80 17.34 2.93
C ASP A 82 9.96 17.43 3.93
N PRO A 83 10.89 16.46 3.99
CA PRO A 83 11.96 16.47 4.99
C PRO A 83 12.98 17.59 4.80
N GLU A 84 12.88 18.46 3.79
CA GLU A 84 13.99 19.39 3.49
C GLU A 84 14.02 20.71 4.27
N GLN A 85 13.02 21.08 5.08
CA GLN A 85 13.11 22.31 5.89
C GLN A 85 12.44 22.19 7.26
N ASP A 86 13.15 21.62 8.23
CA ASP A 86 13.41 22.33 9.50
C ASP A 86 14.53 21.64 10.29
N GLY A 87 15.67 22.33 10.37
CA GLY A 87 16.78 21.92 11.21
C GLY A 87 16.59 22.41 12.64
N ALA A 88 16.38 21.50 13.59
CA ALA A 88 16.89 21.61 14.96
C ALA A 88 16.65 20.31 15.76
N ALA A 89 17.72 19.53 15.88
CA ALA A 89 18.08 18.70 17.03
C ALA A 89 17.04 17.72 17.62
N PHE A 90 17.17 16.44 17.27
CA PHE A 90 17.57 15.44 18.28
C PHE A 90 18.24 14.21 17.63
N CYS A 91 19.51 14.01 18.01
CA CYS A 91 20.33 12.80 17.90
C CYS A 91 20.52 12.16 16.51
N ASP A 92 21.62 12.58 15.90
CA ASP A 92 22.35 11.91 14.85
C ASP A 92 22.97 10.58 15.33
N ALA A 93 22.74 9.52 14.56
CA ALA A 93 23.61 8.35 14.47
C ALA A 93 23.54 7.88 13.03
N SER A 94 24.46 8.37 12.20
CA SER A 94 24.63 8.06 10.78
C SER A 94 24.09 6.68 10.36
N ALA A 95 22.88 6.63 9.81
CA ALA A 95 22.34 5.47 9.14
C ALA A 95 22.16 5.85 7.67
N GLY A 96 22.86 5.15 6.78
CA GLY A 96 22.83 5.42 5.35
C GLY A 96 21.42 5.42 4.79
N LYS A 97 21.30 5.83 3.53
CA LYS A 97 20.09 5.78 2.69
C LYS A 97 19.55 4.34 2.53
N GLY A 98 19.22 3.65 3.61
CA GLY A 98 18.64 2.31 3.57
C GLY A 98 17.15 2.44 3.31
N LYS A 99 16.69 1.71 2.32
CA LYS A 99 15.32 1.83 1.80
C LYS A 99 14.43 0.76 2.43
N LEU A 100 13.12 1.00 2.47
CA LEU A 100 12.13 0.03 2.95
C LEU A 100 12.23 -1.29 2.18
N VAL A 101 12.27 -2.41 2.88
CA VAL A 101 12.16 -3.77 2.30
C VAL A 101 10.90 -4.44 2.81
N ILE A 102 10.14 -5.07 1.91
CA ILE A 102 9.00 -5.90 2.29
C ILE A 102 9.36 -7.37 2.08
N SER A 103 9.15 -8.18 3.11
CA SER A 103 9.50 -9.59 3.15
C SER A 103 8.25 -10.47 3.15
N VAL A 104 7.93 -11.08 2.02
CA VAL A 104 6.73 -11.90 1.82
C VAL A 104 7.10 -13.39 1.82
N TYR A 105 6.90 -14.04 2.97
CA TYR A 105 7.31 -15.44 3.21
C TYR A 105 6.17 -16.46 3.01
N THR A 106 4.98 -15.99 2.65
CA THR A 106 3.73 -16.77 2.58
C THR A 106 2.80 -16.11 1.56
N ASP A 107 1.95 -16.88 0.91
CA ASP A 107 0.86 -16.43 0.04
C ASP A 107 -0.41 -16.04 0.83
N CYS A 108 -0.40 -16.28 2.14
CA CYS A 108 -1.47 -16.00 3.10
C CYS A 108 -0.98 -15.01 4.18
N MET A 109 -1.67 -13.90 4.41
CA MET A 109 -1.31 -12.90 5.42
C MET A 109 -1.86 -13.28 6.80
N GLY A 110 -0.99 -13.31 7.81
CA GLY A 110 -1.34 -13.73 9.18
C GLY A 110 -1.49 -15.24 9.36
N ARG A 111 -2.16 -15.64 10.45
CA ARG A 111 -2.51 -17.04 10.76
C ARG A 111 -3.93 -17.09 11.29
N GLY A 112 -4.67 -18.14 10.93
CA GLY A 112 -6.07 -18.30 11.33
C GLY A 112 -6.86 -18.90 10.18
N ASP A 113 -7.69 -18.08 9.54
CA ASP A 113 -8.46 -18.45 8.36
C ASP A 113 -7.68 -18.14 7.07
N ASP A 114 -7.38 -19.17 6.28
CA ASP A 114 -6.56 -19.04 5.07
C ASP A 114 -7.27 -18.29 3.95
N GLU A 115 -8.60 -18.44 3.81
CA GLU A 115 -9.37 -17.73 2.78
C GLU A 115 -9.31 -16.22 3.03
N LEU A 116 -9.50 -15.80 4.28
CA LEU A 116 -9.31 -14.42 4.70
C LEU A 116 -7.85 -13.99 4.52
N GLY A 117 -6.88 -14.80 4.92
CA GLY A 117 -5.47 -14.45 4.81
C GLY A 117 -5.00 -14.23 3.36
N HIS A 118 -5.52 -14.98 2.39
CA HIS A 118 -5.27 -14.72 0.97
C HIS A 118 -5.92 -13.41 0.50
N LYS A 119 -7.16 -13.10 0.94
CA LYS A 119 -7.80 -11.81 0.66
C LYS A 119 -7.01 -10.64 1.25
N LEU A 120 -6.48 -10.81 2.47
CA LEU A 120 -5.65 -9.81 3.14
C LEU A 120 -4.30 -9.62 2.43
N MET A 121 -3.65 -10.69 1.97
CA MET A 121 -2.42 -10.60 1.18
C MET A 121 -2.64 -9.80 -0.11
N LYS A 122 -3.76 -10.06 -0.82
CA LYS A 122 -4.14 -9.29 -2.00
C LYS A 122 -4.34 -7.81 -1.68
N ALA A 123 -5.11 -7.51 -0.63
CA ALA A 123 -5.37 -6.14 -0.19
C ALA A 123 -4.08 -5.42 0.26
N PHE A 124 -3.15 -6.14 0.89
CA PHE A 124 -1.86 -5.61 1.33
C PHE A 124 -0.99 -5.20 0.14
N ILE A 125 -0.78 -6.09 -0.85
CA ILE A 125 0.03 -5.77 -2.03
C ILE A 125 -0.60 -4.61 -2.82
N PHE A 126 -1.93 -4.61 -2.98
CA PHE A 126 -2.62 -3.46 -3.56
C PHE A 126 -2.40 -2.18 -2.74
N ALA A 127 -2.47 -2.22 -1.41
CA ALA A 127 -2.21 -1.03 -0.59
C ALA A 127 -0.76 -0.52 -0.70
N VAL A 128 0.21 -1.40 -0.95
CA VAL A 128 1.61 -1.03 -1.23
C VAL A 128 1.70 -0.22 -2.53
N THR A 129 0.97 -0.59 -3.59
CA THR A 129 0.95 0.17 -4.87
C THR A 129 0.37 1.57 -4.74
N GLN A 130 -0.29 1.89 -3.62
CA GLN A 130 -0.91 3.19 -3.37
C GLN A 130 -0.08 4.08 -2.44
N GLN A 131 1.06 3.61 -1.92
CA GLN A 131 1.95 4.42 -1.10
C GLN A 131 2.67 5.47 -1.94
N GLU A 132 3.02 6.59 -1.31
CA GLU A 132 3.83 7.64 -1.93
C GLU A 132 5.29 7.20 -2.06
N GLU A 133 5.82 6.62 -0.98
CA GLU A 133 7.14 6.01 -0.96
C GLU A 133 7.00 4.49 -1.10
N LEU A 134 7.41 3.96 -2.25
CA LEU A 134 7.42 2.53 -2.52
C LEU A 134 8.62 1.85 -1.83
N PRO A 135 8.51 0.55 -1.47
CA PRO A 135 9.67 -0.20 -1.02
C PRO A 135 10.75 -0.23 -2.11
N ALA A 136 12.02 -0.28 -1.72
CA ALA A 136 13.07 -0.50 -2.71
C ALA A 136 13.11 -1.94 -3.20
N THR A 137 12.84 -2.88 -2.29
CA THR A 137 12.88 -4.30 -2.62
C THR A 137 11.70 -5.02 -1.96
N MET A 138 11.08 -5.92 -2.70
CA MET A 138 10.19 -6.94 -2.16
C MET A 138 10.79 -8.32 -2.36
N LEU A 139 10.94 -9.05 -1.26
CA LEU A 139 11.55 -10.37 -1.21
C LEU A 139 10.45 -11.41 -1.06
N PHE A 140 10.37 -12.37 -1.99
CA PHE A 140 9.40 -13.45 -1.99
C PHE A 140 10.09 -14.79 -1.76
N TYR A 141 9.70 -15.50 -0.71
CA TYR A 141 10.25 -16.82 -0.41
C TYR A 141 9.23 -17.70 0.31
N ASN A 142 9.56 -18.99 0.43
CA ASN A 142 8.64 -20.02 0.90
C ASN A 142 7.28 -19.90 0.17
N GLY A 143 6.14 -19.90 0.85
CA GLY A 143 4.82 -19.80 0.21
C GLY A 143 4.63 -18.52 -0.61
N GLY A 144 5.35 -17.44 -0.27
CA GLY A 144 5.27 -16.16 -0.99
C GLY A 144 5.78 -16.24 -2.43
N ALA A 145 6.62 -17.23 -2.78
CA ALA A 145 7.10 -17.41 -4.15
C ALA A 145 5.95 -17.58 -5.16
N LYS A 146 4.84 -18.18 -4.74
CA LYS A 146 3.63 -18.38 -5.56
C LYS A 146 2.94 -17.07 -5.96
N LEU A 147 3.22 -15.96 -5.28
CA LEU A 147 2.62 -14.67 -5.63
C LEU A 147 3.28 -14.03 -6.87
N THR A 148 4.47 -14.49 -7.24
CA THR A 148 5.27 -13.91 -8.36
C THR A 148 5.15 -14.68 -9.67
N VAL A 149 4.33 -15.73 -9.72
CA VAL A 149 4.16 -16.59 -10.89
C VAL A 149 2.85 -16.31 -11.63
N GLU A 150 2.74 -16.84 -12.85
CA GLU A 150 1.51 -16.82 -13.65
C GLU A 150 0.28 -17.33 -12.85
N GLY A 151 -0.87 -16.68 -13.05
CA GLY A 151 -2.11 -17.02 -12.35
C GLY A 151 -2.24 -16.47 -10.92
N SER A 152 -1.20 -15.82 -10.38
CA SER A 152 -1.27 -15.13 -9.09
C SER A 152 -2.29 -13.97 -9.12
N PRO A 153 -3.17 -13.84 -8.10
CA PRO A 153 -4.21 -12.80 -8.06
C PRO A 153 -3.67 -11.38 -7.80
N VAL A 154 -2.36 -11.24 -7.57
CA VAL A 154 -1.64 -9.99 -7.30
C VAL A 154 -0.59 -9.68 -8.36
N LEU A 155 -0.50 -10.48 -9.43
CA LEU A 155 0.59 -10.40 -10.40
C LEU A 155 0.67 -9.02 -11.07
N ASP A 156 -0.47 -8.45 -11.46
CA ASP A 156 -0.52 -7.14 -12.12
C ASP A 156 -0.07 -6.01 -11.20
N ASP A 157 -0.42 -6.07 -9.91
CA ASP A 157 0.04 -5.12 -8.90
C ASP A 157 1.58 -5.20 -8.73
N LEU A 158 2.13 -6.42 -8.68
CA LEU A 158 3.58 -6.63 -8.58
C LEU A 158 4.33 -6.15 -9.83
N LYS A 159 3.77 -6.35 -11.03
CA LYS A 159 4.33 -5.80 -12.27
C LYS A 159 4.32 -4.28 -12.24
N GLY A 160 3.22 -3.66 -11.81
CA GLY A 160 3.12 -2.22 -11.64
C GLY A 160 4.14 -1.66 -10.63
N LEU A 161 4.47 -2.40 -9.57
CA LEU A 161 5.55 -2.03 -8.64
C LEU A 161 6.93 -2.13 -9.32
N ALA A 162 7.19 -3.22 -10.06
CA ALA A 162 8.44 -3.39 -10.78
C ALA A 162 8.67 -2.27 -11.82
N GLU A 163 7.63 -1.89 -12.56
CA GLU A 163 7.66 -0.77 -13.51
C GLU A 163 7.97 0.58 -12.84
N GLN A 164 7.57 0.74 -11.58
CA GLN A 164 7.87 1.91 -10.75
C GLN A 164 9.24 1.83 -10.05
N GLY A 165 10.06 0.82 -10.38
CA GLY A 165 11.43 0.69 -9.90
C GLY A 165 11.58 -0.08 -8.58
N VAL A 166 10.52 -0.76 -8.11
CA VAL A 166 10.63 -1.69 -6.99
C VAL A 166 11.34 -2.96 -7.46
N GLU A 167 12.44 -3.32 -6.82
CA GLU A 167 13.14 -4.57 -7.10
C GLU A 167 12.35 -5.76 -6.54
N ILE A 168 11.96 -6.70 -7.40
CA ILE A 168 11.22 -7.90 -7.00
C ILE A 168 12.14 -9.10 -7.10
N LEU A 169 12.38 -9.79 -5.98
CA LEU A 169 13.28 -10.95 -5.93
C LEU A 169 12.56 -12.17 -5.35
N THR A 170 12.61 -13.30 -6.06
CA THR A 170 11.97 -14.55 -5.63
C THR A 170 12.99 -15.66 -5.40
N CYS A 171 12.92 -16.32 -4.25
CA CYS A 171 13.82 -17.42 -3.89
C CYS A 171 13.72 -18.60 -4.88
N GLY A 172 14.83 -18.87 -5.59
CA GLY A 172 14.92 -19.94 -6.59
C GLY A 172 14.65 -21.33 -6.01
N THR A 173 15.17 -21.64 -4.81
CA THR A 173 14.90 -22.91 -4.14
C THR A 173 13.40 -23.13 -3.89
N CYS A 174 12.64 -22.06 -3.60
CA CYS A 174 11.20 -22.16 -3.38
C CYS A 174 10.45 -22.39 -4.70
N LEU A 175 10.85 -21.70 -5.77
CA LEU A 175 10.32 -21.93 -7.12
C LEU A 175 10.56 -23.37 -7.59
N ASP A 176 11.78 -23.87 -7.40
CA ASP A 176 12.16 -25.25 -7.71
C ASP A 176 11.35 -26.25 -6.85
N HIS A 177 11.21 -26.00 -5.55
CA HIS A 177 10.46 -26.87 -4.63
C HIS A 177 8.99 -27.03 -5.02
N TYR A 178 8.33 -25.95 -5.44
CA TYR A 178 6.93 -26.00 -5.88
C TYR A 178 6.75 -26.38 -7.35
N GLY A 179 7.83 -26.55 -8.13
CA GLY A 179 7.75 -26.86 -9.55
C GLY A 179 7.16 -25.72 -10.40
N ILE A 180 7.33 -24.47 -9.96
CA ILE A 180 6.73 -23.27 -10.57
C ILE A 180 7.77 -22.30 -11.16
N LYS A 181 9.02 -22.74 -11.33
CA LYS A 181 10.12 -21.89 -11.80
C LYS A 181 9.91 -21.33 -13.20
N ASP A 182 9.42 -22.14 -14.12
CA ASP A 182 9.14 -21.73 -15.50
C ASP A 182 7.90 -20.81 -15.60
N GLN A 183 7.17 -20.63 -14.50
CA GLN A 183 5.99 -19.76 -14.42
C GLN A 183 6.32 -18.40 -13.78
N LEU A 184 7.57 -18.11 -13.41
CA LEU A 184 7.95 -16.82 -12.85
C LEU A 184 7.60 -15.70 -13.84
N ALA A 185 6.71 -14.80 -13.42
CA ALA A 185 6.10 -13.81 -14.31
C ALA A 185 6.43 -12.36 -13.95
N VAL A 186 7.10 -12.12 -12.82
CA VAL A 186 7.60 -10.82 -12.39
C VAL A 186 8.83 -10.97 -11.50
N GLY A 187 9.80 -10.07 -11.66
CA GLY A 187 11.02 -10.04 -10.86
C GLY A 187 12.09 -11.03 -11.31
N GLU A 188 13.11 -11.19 -10.47
CA GLU A 188 14.28 -12.03 -10.74
C GLU A 188 14.41 -13.17 -9.72
N VAL A 189 15.03 -14.27 -10.14
CA VAL A 189 15.37 -15.38 -9.25
C VAL A 189 16.55 -14.99 -8.36
N THR A 190 16.41 -15.22 -7.06
CA THR A 190 17.45 -14.95 -6.06
C THR A 190 17.72 -16.16 -5.16
N ASN A 191 18.56 -16.00 -4.15
CA ASN A 191 18.88 -17.01 -3.15
C ASN A 191 18.86 -16.42 -1.72
N MET A 192 19.05 -17.28 -0.73
CA MET A 192 18.96 -16.88 0.68
C MET A 192 20.07 -15.89 1.10
N TYR A 193 21.26 -15.95 0.50
CA TYR A 193 22.34 -15.00 0.83
C TYR A 193 21.95 -13.57 0.46
N VAL A 194 21.41 -13.37 -0.74
CA VAL A 194 20.92 -12.06 -1.20
C VAL A 194 19.71 -11.61 -0.38
N ILE A 195 18.79 -12.52 -0.02
CA ILE A 195 17.64 -12.19 0.84
C ILE A 195 18.12 -11.63 2.18
N VAL A 196 19.07 -12.30 2.85
CA VAL A 196 19.64 -11.85 4.12
C VAL A 196 20.36 -10.52 3.94
N GLU A 197 21.19 -10.38 2.91
CA GLU A 197 21.91 -9.13 2.62
C GLU A 197 20.95 -7.95 2.44
N LYS A 198 19.88 -8.11 1.65
CA LYS A 198 18.87 -7.07 1.43
C LYS A 198 18.13 -6.70 2.72
N MET A 199 17.85 -7.67 3.59
CA MET A 199 17.24 -7.42 4.90
C MET A 199 18.20 -6.70 5.86
N GLU A 200 19.48 -7.10 5.91
CA GLU A 200 20.50 -6.47 6.77
C GLU A 200 20.83 -5.03 6.35
N GLN A 201 20.79 -4.75 5.05
CA GLN A 201 21.00 -3.40 4.50
C GLN A 201 19.76 -2.50 4.61
N ALA A 202 18.59 -3.05 4.96
CA ALA A 202 17.36 -2.30 5.10
C ALA A 202 17.32 -1.50 6.41
N VAL A 203 16.82 -0.27 6.36
CA VAL A 203 16.51 0.50 7.58
C VAL A 203 15.24 -0.04 8.25
N ARG A 204 14.31 -0.58 7.46
CA ARG A 204 13.06 -1.15 7.94
C ARG A 204 12.68 -2.34 7.08
N VAL A 205 12.33 -3.44 7.75
CA VAL A 205 11.73 -4.62 7.13
C VAL A 205 10.28 -4.74 7.59
N VAL A 206 9.35 -4.79 6.64
CA VAL A 206 7.93 -5.07 6.91
C VAL A 206 7.63 -6.49 6.48
N ARG A 207 6.90 -7.23 7.32
CA ARG A 207 6.53 -8.62 7.07
C ARG A 207 5.01 -8.80 7.25
N PRO A 208 4.24 -8.95 6.16
CA PRO A 208 2.81 -9.25 6.25
C PRO A 208 2.53 -10.65 6.84
#